data_AF-A0A376LEW1-F1
#
_entry.id   AF-A0A376LEW1-F1
#
_cell.length_a   1.000
_cell.length_b   1.000
_cell.length_c   1.000
_cell.angle_alpha   90.00
_cell.angle_beta   90.00
_cell.angle_gamma   90.00
#
_symmetry.space_group_name_H-M   'P 1'
#
loop_
_entity.id
_entity.type
_entity.pdbx_description
1 polymer ?
#
loop_
_entity_poly.entity_id
_entity_poly.type
_entity_poly.pdbx_seq_one_letter_code
_entity_poly.pdbx_strand_id
1 'polypeptide(L)'
;MSIKKLDDGRYEVDIRPRGRDGKRIRRKFERKAEAVAFERYTIAYASQKEWAGQRADRRTLSELLDIWWKYHGQNHEHGTKEFNHLLKTISGIGDIPVSRMSKRALMDYRSMRLRDGISAATINRDMYRLSGMFTKLIQLDEFSGQHPIPTDCRHWRRPTLK
;
A
#
# COMPACT_ATOMS: atom_id res chain seq x y z
N MET A 1 -29.27 -16.80 15.63
CA MET A 1 -28.19 -17.81 15.51
C MET A 1 -27.66 -17.80 14.10
N SER A 2 -26.33 -17.80 13.95
CA SER A 2 -25.64 -17.71 12.66
C SER A 2 -25.29 -19.08 12.05
N ILE A 3 -25.56 -20.17 12.79
CA ILE A 3 -25.40 -21.56 12.34
C ILE A 3 -26.78 -22.22 12.25
N LYS A 4 -27.12 -22.78 11.08
CA LYS A 4 -28.37 -23.49 10.82
C LYS A 4 -28.07 -24.94 10.45
N LYS A 5 -28.83 -25.90 11.01
CA LYS A 5 -28.81 -27.29 10.54
C LYS A 5 -29.71 -27.40 9.30
N LEU A 6 -29.20 -28.05 8.25
CA LEU A 6 -29.91 -28.30 7.00
C LEU A 6 -30.59 -29.68 7.04
N ASP A 7 -31.56 -29.88 6.16
CA ASP A 7 -32.34 -31.13 6.07
C ASP A 7 -31.48 -32.32 5.63
N ASP A 8 -30.34 -32.05 4.97
CA ASP A 8 -29.32 -33.03 4.59
C ASP A 8 -28.37 -33.43 5.74
N GLY A 9 -28.61 -32.94 6.96
CA GLY A 9 -27.80 -33.23 8.15
C GLY A 9 -26.58 -32.32 8.35
N ARG A 10 -26.24 -31.48 7.36
CA ARG A 10 -25.09 -30.57 7.42
C ARG A 10 -25.40 -29.28 8.19
N TYR A 11 -24.36 -28.53 8.52
CA TYR A 11 -24.42 -27.27 9.23
C TYR A 11 -23.98 -26.13 8.33
N GLU A 12 -24.81 -25.11 8.20
CA GLU A 12 -24.51 -23.91 7.43
C GLU A 12 -24.21 -22.74 8.36
N VAL A 13 -23.07 -22.09 8.16
CA VAL A 13 -22.71 -20.83 8.80
C VAL A 13 -23.05 -19.70 7.83
N ASP A 14 -23.84 -18.73 8.27
CA ASP A 14 -24.16 -17.49 7.55
C ASP A 14 -23.90 -16.29 8.46
N ILE A 15 -22.77 -15.63 8.24
CA ILE A 15 -22.29 -14.52 9.08
C ILE A 15 -21.93 -13.31 8.25
N ARG A 16 -22.12 -12.13 8.85
CA ARG A 16 -21.53 -10.86 8.42
C ARG A 16 -20.60 -10.35 9.51
N PRO A 17 -19.29 -10.67 9.43
CA PRO A 17 -18.38 -10.44 10.56
C PRO A 17 -18.16 -8.96 10.91
N ARG A 18 -18.49 -8.03 10.00
CA ARG A 18 -18.41 -6.57 10.21
C ARG A 18 -19.78 -5.89 10.24
N GLY A 19 -20.85 -6.62 10.57
CA GLY A 19 -22.20 -6.04 10.67
C GLY A 19 -22.93 -5.92 9.32
N ARG A 20 -23.97 -5.08 9.26
CA ARG A 20 -24.97 -5.06 8.17
C ARG A 20 -24.37 -4.91 6.77
N ASP A 21 -23.38 -4.02 6.63
CA ASP A 21 -22.71 -3.72 5.35
C ASP A 21 -21.43 -4.54 5.11
N GLY A 22 -21.13 -5.47 6.02
CA GLY A 22 -19.97 -6.36 5.92
C GLY A 22 -20.16 -7.49 4.90
N LYS A 23 -19.05 -8.02 4.40
CA LYS A 23 -19.02 -9.20 3.52
C LYS A 23 -19.80 -10.36 4.16
N ARG A 24 -20.84 -10.84 3.46
CA ARG A 24 -21.56 -12.05 3.85
C ARG A 24 -20.74 -13.28 3.50
N ILE A 25 -20.53 -14.16 4.48
CA ILE A 25 -19.80 -15.42 4.31
C ILE A 25 -20.78 -16.54 4.63
N ARG A 26 -21.06 -17.39 3.64
CA ARG A 26 -21.93 -18.56 3.76
C ARG A 26 -21.16 -19.83 3.41
N ARG A 27 -21.09 -20.79 4.34
CA ARG A 27 -20.35 -22.04 4.14
C ARG A 27 -21.02 -23.21 4.87
N LYS A 28 -20.97 -24.39 4.25
CA LYS A 28 -21.51 -25.64 4.79
C LYS A 28 -20.40 -26.51 5.39
N PHE A 29 -20.73 -27.23 6.45
CA PHE A 29 -19.85 -28.12 7.21
C PHE A 29 -20.59 -29.41 7.55
N GLU A 30 -19.86 -30.52 7.62
CA GLU A 30 -20.43 -31.82 8.00
C GLU A 30 -20.68 -31.90 9.51
N ARG A 31 -19.85 -31.24 10.32
CA ARG A 31 -19.92 -31.29 11.80
C ARG A 31 -20.26 -29.93 12.41
N LYS A 32 -21.10 -29.93 13.44
CA LYS A 32 -21.45 -28.72 14.20
C LYS A 32 -20.22 -28.05 14.81
N ALA A 33 -19.28 -28.84 15.33
CA ALA A 33 -18.06 -28.33 15.94
C ALA A 33 -17.19 -27.53 14.95
N GLU A 34 -17.10 -27.98 13.70
CA GLU A 34 -16.36 -27.27 12.64
C GLU A 34 -17.05 -25.95 12.27
N ALA A 35 -18.39 -25.97 12.16
CA ALA A 35 -19.18 -24.76 11.92
C ALA A 35 -18.97 -23.71 13.02
N VAL A 36 -19.00 -24.14 14.30
CA VAL A 36 -18.76 -23.27 15.46
C VAL A 36 -17.33 -22.74 15.48
N ALA A 37 -16.32 -23.59 15.22
CA ALA A 37 -14.93 -23.17 15.16
C ALA A 37 -14.71 -22.14 14.04
N PHE A 38 -15.31 -22.36 12.86
CA PHE A 38 -15.25 -21.45 11.73
C PHE A 38 -15.92 -20.10 12.02
N GLU A 39 -17.09 -20.10 12.66
CA GLU A 39 -17.79 -18.88 13.07
C GLU A 39 -16.92 -18.06 14.03
N ARG A 40 -16.43 -18.68 15.13
CA ARG A 40 -15.61 -18.00 16.14
C ARG A 40 -14.32 -17.45 15.54
N TYR A 41 -13.66 -18.26 14.71
CA TYR A 41 -12.47 -17.83 13.98
C TYR A 41 -12.77 -16.65 13.05
N THR A 42 -13.83 -16.73 12.24
CA THR A 42 -14.12 -15.68 11.26
C THR A 42 -14.53 -14.37 11.92
N ILE A 43 -15.24 -14.40 13.06
CA ILE A 43 -15.58 -13.20 13.84
C ILE A 43 -14.34 -12.63 14.53
N ALA A 44 -13.55 -13.46 15.21
CA ALA A 44 -12.35 -13.01 15.93
C ALA A 44 -11.29 -12.40 14.99
N TYR A 45 -11.16 -12.97 13.79
CA TYR A 45 -10.22 -12.50 12.78
C TYR A 45 -10.86 -11.53 11.78
N ALA A 46 -12.14 -11.17 11.90
CA ALA A 46 -12.80 -10.22 10.99
C ALA A 46 -12.14 -8.84 10.92
N SER A 47 -11.61 -8.40 12.06
CA SER A 47 -10.88 -7.15 12.25
C SER A 47 -9.41 -7.29 11.85
N GLN A 48 -8.75 -8.37 12.29
CA GLN A 48 -7.33 -8.61 12.07
C GLN A 48 -6.98 -8.98 10.62
N LYS A 49 -7.93 -9.62 9.95
CA LYS A 49 -7.66 -10.34 8.74
C LYS A 49 -8.22 -9.42 7.63
N GLU A 50 -7.30 -8.61 7.11
CA GLU A 50 -7.41 -7.60 6.05
C GLU A 50 -7.45 -8.22 4.62
N TRP A 51 -7.83 -9.49 4.50
CA TRP A 51 -7.89 -10.30 3.27
C TRP A 51 -9.20 -10.10 2.51
N ALA A 52 -10.16 -9.33 3.05
CA ALA A 52 -11.17 -8.68 2.23
C ALA A 52 -10.55 -7.37 1.71
N GLY A 53 -9.70 -7.52 0.69
CA GLY A 53 -8.72 -6.54 0.23
C GLY A 53 -9.13 -5.08 0.41
N GLN A 54 -8.28 -4.35 1.16
CA GLN A 54 -7.84 -3.05 0.66
C GLN A 54 -7.51 -3.29 -0.82
N ARG A 55 -8.40 -2.86 -1.73
CA ARG A 55 -8.12 -2.97 -3.17
C ARG A 55 -6.75 -2.32 -3.35
N ALA A 56 -5.79 -3.11 -3.83
CA ALA A 56 -4.43 -2.62 -4.03
C ALA A 56 -4.53 -1.29 -4.77
N ASP A 57 -3.99 -0.22 -4.18
CA ASP A 57 -4.15 1.11 -4.74
C ASP A 57 -3.61 1.12 -6.18
N ARG A 58 -4.52 1.35 -7.13
CA ARG A 58 -4.25 1.29 -8.57
C ARG A 58 -3.87 2.64 -9.13
N ARG A 59 -3.90 3.69 -8.30
CA ARG A 59 -3.42 5.02 -8.69
C ARG A 59 -1.96 4.93 -9.10
N THR A 60 -1.65 5.59 -10.19
CA THR A 60 -0.29 5.85 -10.68
C THR A 60 0.45 6.79 -9.74
N LEU A 61 1.77 6.86 -9.88
CA LEU A 61 2.57 7.76 -9.06
C LEU A 61 2.29 9.22 -9.44
N SER A 62 1.98 9.50 -10.71
CA SER A 62 1.57 10.83 -11.19
C SER A 62 0.25 11.27 -10.56
N GLU A 63 -0.76 10.41 -10.48
CA GLU A 63 -2.02 10.72 -9.78
C GLU A 63 -1.78 11.04 -8.30
N LEU A 64 -0.89 10.30 -7.63
CA LEU A 64 -0.51 10.59 -6.24
C LEU A 64 0.28 11.91 -6.12
N LEU A 65 1.10 12.23 -7.11
CA LEU A 65 1.82 13.51 -7.18
C LEU A 65 0.84 14.68 -7.36
N ASP A 66 -0.20 14.53 -8.17
CA ASP A 66 -1.22 15.57 -8.35
C ASP A 66 -2.02 15.83 -7.07
N ILE A 67 -2.35 14.76 -6.33
CA ILE A 67 -2.95 14.87 -4.99
C ILE A 67 -2.00 15.60 -4.04
N TRP A 68 -0.72 15.22 -4.02
CA TRP A 68 0.29 15.90 -3.22
C TRP A 68 0.41 17.37 -3.59
N TRP A 69 0.38 17.72 -4.89
CA TRP A 69 0.40 19.10 -5.36
C TRP A 69 -0.79 19.89 -4.84
N LYS A 70 -2.00 19.34 -5.01
CA LYS A 70 -3.27 19.96 -4.61
C LYS A 70 -3.33 20.24 -3.10
N TYR A 71 -2.90 19.31 -2.25
CA TYR A 71 -3.07 19.47 -0.81
C TYR A 71 -1.85 20.00 -0.07
N HIS A 72 -0.65 19.92 -0.67
CA HIS A 72 0.59 20.29 0.00
C HIS A 72 1.53 21.11 -0.89
N GLY A 73 1.87 20.61 -2.08
CA GLY A 73 2.90 21.18 -2.94
C GLY A 73 2.66 22.63 -3.34
N GLN A 74 1.42 23.00 -3.68
CA GLN A 74 1.10 24.35 -4.12
C GLN A 74 1.28 25.44 -3.04
N ASN A 75 1.24 25.05 -1.76
CA ASN A 75 1.38 25.98 -0.63
C ASN A 75 2.83 26.13 -0.15
N HIS A 76 3.78 25.43 -0.78
CA HIS A 76 5.18 25.42 -0.38
C HIS A 76 6.02 26.37 -1.24
N GLU A 77 6.91 27.13 -0.62
CA GLU A 77 7.76 28.13 -1.30
C GLU A 77 8.56 27.55 -2.47
N HIS A 78 9.01 26.31 -2.34
CA HIS A 78 9.74 25.59 -3.39
C HIS A 78 8.93 24.47 -4.04
N GLY A 79 7.60 24.51 -3.86
CA GLY A 79 6.67 23.49 -4.32
C GLY A 79 6.85 23.13 -5.79
N THR A 80 6.84 24.12 -6.68
CA THR A 80 6.94 23.91 -8.14
C THR A 80 8.25 23.20 -8.52
N LYS A 81 9.35 23.56 -7.86
CA LYS A 81 10.65 22.92 -8.10
C LYS A 81 10.64 21.47 -7.64
N GLU A 82 10.08 21.20 -6.47
CA GLU A 82 9.95 19.86 -5.91
C GLU A 82 9.00 18.99 -6.75
N PHE A 83 7.87 19.54 -7.22
CA PHE A 83 6.95 18.89 -8.15
C PHE A 83 7.68 18.45 -9.44
N ASN A 84 8.45 19.35 -10.05
CA ASN A 84 9.22 19.03 -11.26
C ASN A 84 10.28 17.95 -11.04
N HIS A 85 10.92 17.92 -9.86
CA HIS A 85 11.85 16.85 -9.50
C HIS A 85 11.14 15.50 -9.28
N LEU A 86 9.99 15.52 -8.61
CA LEU A 86 9.15 14.33 -8.42
C LEU A 86 8.65 13.79 -9.75
N LEU A 87 8.14 14.64 -10.63
CA LEU A 87 7.67 14.26 -11.96
C LEU A 87 8.77 13.60 -12.80
N LYS A 88 9.98 14.16 -12.81
CA LYS A 88 11.15 13.55 -13.49
C LYS A 88 11.50 12.19 -12.90
N THR A 89 11.44 12.05 -11.58
CA THR A 89 11.73 10.79 -10.89
C THR A 89 10.68 9.74 -11.21
N ILE A 90 9.40 10.10 -11.16
CA ILE A 90 8.27 9.23 -11.48
C ILE A 90 8.31 8.78 -12.95
N SER A 91 8.60 9.71 -13.86
CA SER A 91 8.77 9.41 -15.29
C SER A 91 9.92 8.42 -15.50
N GLY A 92 11.04 8.60 -14.79
CA GLY A 92 12.17 7.67 -14.85
C GLY A 92 11.89 6.28 -14.27
N ILE A 93 10.95 6.17 -13.32
CA ILE A 93 10.46 4.88 -12.79
C ILE A 93 9.44 4.24 -13.75
N GLY A 94 8.82 5.03 -14.63
CA GLY A 94 7.84 4.57 -15.63
C GLY A 94 6.38 4.73 -15.20
N ASP A 95 6.10 5.62 -14.24
CA ASP A 95 4.75 5.95 -13.75
C ASP A 95 3.87 4.73 -13.43
N ILE A 96 4.47 3.74 -12.78
CA ILE A 96 3.77 2.51 -12.41
C ILE A 96 2.68 2.78 -11.36
N PRO A 97 1.63 1.95 -11.27
CA PRO A 97 0.72 1.96 -10.14
C PRO A 97 1.47 1.81 -8.82
N VAL A 98 1.05 2.52 -7.77
CA VAL A 98 1.70 2.48 -6.45
C VAL A 98 1.72 1.05 -5.87
N SER A 99 0.71 0.24 -6.17
CA SER A 99 0.67 -1.19 -5.82
C SER A 99 1.77 -2.05 -6.45
N ARG A 100 2.40 -1.58 -7.54
CA ARG A 100 3.56 -2.23 -8.16
C ARG A 100 4.90 -1.67 -7.66
N MET A 101 4.85 -0.63 -6.83
CA MET A 101 6.06 -0.06 -6.25
C MET A 101 6.68 -1.06 -5.28
N SER A 102 7.90 -1.48 -5.60
CA SER A 102 8.63 -2.48 -4.83
C SER A 102 10.09 -2.10 -4.69
N LYS A 103 10.77 -2.71 -3.72
CA LYS A 103 12.22 -2.54 -3.56
C LYS A 103 12.97 -2.87 -4.85
N ARG A 104 12.52 -3.88 -5.61
CA ARG A 104 13.11 -4.23 -6.90
C ARG A 104 12.99 -3.10 -7.91
N ALA A 105 11.79 -2.54 -8.10
CA ALA A 105 11.58 -1.41 -9.02
C ALA A 105 12.49 -0.21 -8.70
N LEU A 106 12.71 0.08 -7.41
CA LEU A 106 13.63 1.15 -6.99
C LEU A 106 15.11 0.82 -7.26
N MET A 107 15.51 -0.44 -7.08
CA MET A 107 16.87 -0.89 -7.39
C MET A 107 17.13 -0.88 -8.90
N ASP A 108 16.14 -1.27 -9.70
CA ASP A 108 16.22 -1.23 -11.17
C ASP A 108 16.34 0.22 -11.65
N TYR A 109 15.53 1.14 -11.11
CA TYR A 109 15.64 2.57 -11.37
C TYR A 109 17.02 3.12 -10.98
N ARG A 110 17.52 2.78 -9.78
CA ARG A 110 18.87 3.20 -9.34
C ARG A 110 19.96 2.67 -10.27
N SER A 111 19.88 1.40 -10.66
CA SER A 111 20.85 0.76 -11.55
C SER A 111 20.87 1.44 -12.92
N MET A 112 19.69 1.71 -13.49
CA MET A 112 19.54 2.47 -14.73
C MET A 112 20.20 3.85 -14.63
N ARG A 113 19.86 4.63 -13.61
CA ARG A 113 20.40 5.99 -13.44
C ARG A 113 21.92 6.01 -13.25
N LEU A 114 22.48 5.02 -12.56
CA LEU A 114 23.93 4.88 -12.41
C LEU A 114 24.60 4.57 -13.76
N ARG A 115 23.99 3.74 -14.61
CA ARG A 115 24.48 3.48 -15.97
C ARG A 115 24.45 4.75 -16.84
N ASP A 116 23.46 5.61 -16.63
CA ASP A 116 23.35 6.91 -17.31
C ASP A 116 24.34 7.96 -16.78
N GLY A 117 25.28 7.57 -15.91
CA GLY A 117 26.31 8.46 -15.36
C GLY A 117 25.81 9.41 -14.25
N ILE A 118 24.58 9.23 -13.75
CA ILE A 118 24.04 10.06 -12.68
C ILE A 118 24.67 9.67 -11.35
N SER A 119 25.19 10.66 -10.62
CA SER A 119 25.82 10.42 -9.32
C SER A 119 24.85 9.78 -8.31
N ALA A 120 25.37 8.87 -7.48
CA ALA A 120 24.60 8.25 -6.40
C ALA A 120 23.99 9.29 -5.44
N ALA A 121 24.67 10.43 -5.24
CA ALA A 121 24.16 11.51 -4.40
C ALA A 121 22.91 12.17 -5.00
N THR A 122 22.86 12.36 -6.32
CA THR A 122 21.67 12.88 -7.02
C THR A 122 20.51 11.88 -6.91
N ILE A 123 20.75 10.60 -7.18
CA ILE A 123 19.72 9.56 -7.09
C ILE A 123 19.15 9.49 -5.67
N ASN A 124 20.00 9.59 -4.64
CA ASN A 124 19.54 9.60 -3.27
C ASN A 124 18.63 10.80 -2.97
N ARG A 125 18.95 11.99 -3.48
CA ARG A 125 18.07 13.17 -3.34
C ARG A 125 16.72 12.94 -4.00
N ASP A 126 16.69 12.35 -5.19
CA ASP A 126 15.45 11.99 -5.89
C ASP A 126 14.59 11.02 -5.04
N MET A 127 15.22 10.00 -4.44
CA MET A 127 14.54 9.06 -3.53
C MET A 127 14.05 9.72 -2.24
N TYR A 128 14.80 10.66 -1.66
CA TYR A 128 14.38 11.40 -0.48
C TYR A 128 13.15 12.26 -0.76
N ARG A 129 13.08 12.92 -1.92
CA ARG A 129 11.90 13.68 -2.33
C ARG A 129 10.68 12.79 -2.46
N LEU A 130 10.83 11.67 -3.17
CA LEU A 130 9.76 10.72 -3.38
C LEU A 130 9.28 10.11 -2.05
N SER A 131 10.19 9.83 -1.12
CA SER A 131 9.87 9.43 0.25
C SER A 131 9.07 10.49 1.00
N GLY A 132 9.49 11.76 0.93
CA GLY A 132 8.78 12.89 1.53
C GLY A 132 7.36 13.08 0.98
N MET A 133 7.16 12.88 -0.33
CA MET A 133 5.83 12.88 -0.96
C MET A 133 4.92 11.84 -0.31
N PHE A 134 5.36 10.59 -0.18
CA PHE A 134 4.59 9.52 0.47
C PHE A 134 4.33 9.79 1.95
N THR A 135 5.33 10.31 2.68
CA THR A 135 5.16 10.69 4.08
C THR A 135 4.03 11.73 4.22
N LYS A 136 3.97 12.72 3.32
CA LYS A 136 2.90 13.73 3.32
C LYS A 136 1.54 13.17 2.94
N LEU A 137 1.47 12.30 1.93
CA LEU A 137 0.21 11.64 1.55
C LEU A 137 -0.34 10.76 2.67
N ILE A 138 0.52 10.07 3.42
CA ILE A 138 0.12 9.31 4.61
C ILE A 138 -0.38 10.23 5.72
N GLN A 139 0.31 11.36 5.97
CA GLN A 139 -0.13 12.35 6.97
C GLN A 139 -1.49 13.00 6.63
N LEU A 140 -1.86 13.03 5.35
CA LEU A 140 -3.13 13.57 4.87
C LEU A 140 -4.22 12.50 4.74
N ASP A 141 -3.97 11.26 5.16
CA ASP A 141 -4.84 10.08 4.97
C ASP A 141 -5.19 9.80 3.49
N GLU A 142 -4.44 10.38 2.54
CA GLU A 142 -4.61 10.18 1.10
C GLU A 142 -3.95 8.88 0.60
N PHE A 143 -3.05 8.31 1.39
CA PHE A 143 -2.41 7.02 1.12
C PHE A 143 -2.39 6.14 2.37
N SER A 144 -3.05 4.98 2.29
CA SER A 144 -3.18 4.03 3.42
C SER A 144 -2.30 2.78 3.27
N GLY A 145 -1.47 2.71 2.21
CA GLY A 145 -0.57 1.58 1.97
C GLY A 145 0.70 1.63 2.82
N GLN A 146 1.48 0.54 2.80
CA GLN A 146 2.83 0.55 3.38
C GLN A 146 3.69 1.59 2.68
N HIS A 147 4.39 2.43 3.44
CA HIS A 147 5.30 3.43 2.89
C HIS A 147 6.36 2.77 1.98
N PRO A 148 6.37 3.03 0.66
CA PRO A 148 7.18 2.26 -0.28
C PRO A 148 8.67 2.60 -0.22
N ILE A 149 9.02 3.82 0.25
CA ILE A 149 10.40 4.27 0.44
C ILE A 149 10.63 4.85 1.84
N PRO A 150 10.73 4.03 2.90
CA PRO A 150 10.99 4.55 4.24
C PRO A 150 12.34 5.27 4.30
N THR A 151 12.38 6.41 5.00
CA THR A 151 13.59 7.24 5.18
C THR A 151 14.75 6.49 5.85
N ASP A 152 14.46 5.41 6.60
CA ASP A 152 15.47 4.55 7.25
C ASP A 152 15.92 3.34 6.39
N CYS A 153 15.68 3.38 5.07
CA CYS A 153 16.23 2.35 4.19
C CYS A 153 17.77 2.47 4.13
N ARG A 154 18.46 1.61 4.91
CA ARG A 154 19.93 1.44 4.96
C ARG A 154 20.63 1.40 3.59
N HIS A 155 19.90 1.04 2.53
CA HIS A 155 20.39 0.92 1.16
C HIS A 155 20.62 2.28 0.47
N TRP A 156 20.08 3.38 1.03
CA TRP A 156 20.21 4.73 0.49
C TRP A 156 21.11 5.64 1.33
N ARG A 157 21.55 5.21 2.52
CA ARG A 157 22.53 5.96 3.31
C ARG A 157 23.84 6.02 2.51
N ARG A 158 24.47 7.20 2.48
CA ARG A 158 25.86 7.31 1.98
C ARG A 158 26.69 6.25 2.71
N PRO A 159 27.53 5.46 2.02
CA PRO A 159 28.52 4.70 2.75
C PRO A 159 29.34 5.72 3.54
N THR A 160 29.28 5.63 4.87
CA THR A 160 30.26 6.28 5.71
C THR A 160 31.58 5.61 5.36
N LEU A 161 32.34 6.23 4.46
CA LEU A 161 33.75 5.92 4.29
C LEU A 161 34.38 6.21 5.66
N LYS A 162 34.72 5.15 6.38
CA LYS A 162 35.72 5.21 7.45
C LYS A 162 37.09 5.13 6.83
#